data_AF-A0A1T4QB06-F1
#
_entry.id   AF-A0A1T4QB06-F1
#
_cell.length_a   1.000
_cell.length_b   1.000
_cell.length_c   1.000
_cell.angle_alpha   90.00
_cell.angle_beta   90.00
_cell.angle_gamma   90.00
#
_symmetry.space_group_name_H-M   'P 1'
#
loop_
_entity.id
_entity.type
_entity.pdbx_description
1 polymer ?
#
loop_
_entity_poly.entity_id
_entity_poly.type
_entity_poly.pdbx_seq_one_letter_code
_entity_poly.pdbx_strand_id
1 'polypeptide(L)'
;MKRHAHAWLGLLEGSFLVALGILFLKSTHVAVGGITGVALIADWLMPRFSFGQIFLVVNLPFYWLAYREKGLMFTVRTAIAVTLISLFTDLLVQNVQLELNSPILGALASGALIAFGIVTLFQHNASTGGFTVLVLFLERKWHLNRGFALLAIDAITIGSALVMFGAELWLSSLLVTVVMGSIIGRYRQQNTQPQLKVERSET
;
A
#
# COMPACT_ATOMS: atom_id res chain seq x y z
N MET A 1 9.86 -10.43 -25.74
CA MET A 1 8.64 -11.01 -25.14
C MET A 1 8.78 -11.38 -23.65
N LYS A 2 9.81 -12.15 -23.23
CA LYS A 2 9.96 -12.61 -21.83
C LYS A 2 9.91 -11.49 -20.76
N ARG A 3 10.56 -10.34 -21.00
CA ARG A 3 10.59 -9.20 -20.06
C ARG A 3 9.23 -8.55 -19.76
N HIS A 4 8.27 -8.62 -20.70
CA HIS A 4 6.93 -8.07 -20.48
C HIS A 4 6.03 -9.04 -19.73
N ALA A 5 6.17 -10.36 -19.97
CA ALA A 5 5.41 -11.38 -19.26
C ALA A 5 5.73 -11.35 -17.74
N HIS A 6 7.00 -11.20 -17.37
CA HIS A 6 7.40 -11.04 -15.97
C HIS A 6 6.77 -9.81 -15.31
N ALA A 7 6.58 -8.72 -16.07
CA ALA A 7 5.98 -7.51 -15.53
C ALA A 7 4.49 -7.68 -15.17
N TRP A 8 3.75 -8.43 -15.98
CA TRP A 8 2.33 -8.73 -15.71
C TRP A 8 2.16 -9.73 -14.57
N LEU A 9 3.03 -10.74 -14.50
CA LEU A 9 3.07 -11.68 -13.38
C LEU A 9 3.38 -10.96 -12.06
N GLY A 10 4.35 -10.05 -12.05
CA GLY A 10 4.69 -9.27 -10.86
C GLY A 10 3.56 -8.33 -10.41
N LEU A 11 2.78 -7.78 -11.35
CA LEU A 11 1.57 -7.03 -11.02
C LEU A 11 0.52 -7.92 -10.33
N LEU A 12 0.28 -9.12 -10.87
CA LEU A 12 -0.69 -10.06 -10.33
C LEU A 12 -0.28 -10.54 -8.94
N GLU A 13 0.97 -10.98 -8.78
CA GLU A 13 1.54 -11.43 -7.50
C GLU A 13 1.52 -10.32 -6.46
N GLY A 14 2.02 -9.12 -6.81
CA GLY A 14 2.06 -7.99 -5.90
C GLY A 14 0.66 -7.56 -5.44
N SER A 15 -0.29 -7.49 -6.38
CA SER A 15 -1.69 -7.17 -6.06
C SER A 15 -2.35 -8.24 -5.18
N PHE A 16 -2.07 -9.52 -5.42
CA PHE A 16 -2.62 -10.61 -4.63
C PHE A 16 -2.07 -10.62 -3.20
N LEU A 17 -0.75 -10.39 -3.02
CA LEU A 17 -0.14 -10.26 -1.69
C LEU A 17 -0.72 -9.10 -0.89
N VAL A 18 -0.93 -7.95 -1.53
CA VAL A 18 -1.59 -6.80 -0.88
C VAL A 18 -3.02 -7.15 -0.49
N ALA A 19 -3.80 -7.78 -1.37
CA ALA A 19 -5.17 -8.19 -1.10
C ALA A 19 -5.26 -9.19 0.06
N LEU A 20 -4.36 -10.17 0.12
CA LEU A 20 -4.25 -11.08 1.26
C LEU A 20 -3.96 -10.32 2.55
N GLY A 21 -2.99 -9.40 2.54
CA GLY A 21 -2.70 -8.61 3.73
C GLY A 21 -3.90 -7.74 4.17
N ILE A 22 -4.70 -7.22 3.24
CA ILE A 22 -5.94 -6.50 3.55
C ILE A 22 -6.99 -7.44 4.17
N LEU A 23 -7.11 -8.70 3.72
CA LEU A 23 -7.97 -9.69 4.36
C LEU A 23 -7.61 -9.87 5.84
N PHE A 24 -6.32 -9.96 6.18
CA PHE A 24 -5.87 -10.02 7.57
C PHE A 24 -6.24 -8.75 8.34
N LEU A 25 -6.02 -7.55 7.78
CA LEU A 25 -6.43 -6.29 8.42
C LEU A 25 -7.93 -6.26 8.73
N LYS A 26 -8.77 -6.68 7.76
CA LYS A 26 -10.22 -6.74 7.93
C LYS A 26 -10.63 -7.76 8.99
N SER A 27 -9.98 -8.92 9.04
CA SER A 27 -10.28 -9.96 10.04
C SER A 27 -10.00 -9.50 11.48
N THR A 28 -9.01 -8.62 11.68
CA THR A 28 -8.61 -8.16 13.01
C THR A 28 -8.98 -6.72 13.31
N HIS A 29 -9.70 -6.03 12.42
CA HIS A 29 -10.03 -4.59 12.52
C HIS A 29 -8.82 -3.66 12.72
N VAL A 30 -7.64 -4.11 12.28
CA VAL A 30 -6.40 -3.33 12.38
C VAL A 30 -6.34 -2.37 11.20
N ALA A 31 -5.96 -1.12 11.45
CA ALA A 31 -5.80 -0.12 10.41
C ALA A 31 -4.35 -0.07 9.90
N VAL A 32 -4.19 0.43 8.68
CA VAL A 32 -2.89 0.72 8.08
C VAL A 32 -2.86 2.18 7.64
N GLY A 33 -1.66 2.74 7.48
CA GLY A 33 -1.47 4.05 6.89
C GLY A 33 -1.84 4.15 5.41
N GLY A 34 -1.76 5.37 4.88
CA GLY A 34 -1.91 5.65 3.45
C GLY A 34 -3.32 5.42 2.87
N ILE A 35 -3.37 5.25 1.54
CA ILE A 35 -4.63 5.16 0.79
C ILE A 35 -5.44 3.91 1.13
N THR A 36 -4.77 2.79 1.42
CA THR A 36 -5.41 1.55 1.88
C THR A 36 -6.09 1.77 3.22
N GLY A 37 -5.47 2.52 4.14
CA GLY A 37 -6.08 2.92 5.40
C GLY A 37 -7.35 3.73 5.22
N VAL A 38 -7.29 4.76 4.37
CA VAL A 38 -8.45 5.60 4.04
C VAL A 38 -9.59 4.75 3.48
N ALA A 39 -9.29 3.82 2.58
CA ALA A 39 -10.30 2.93 2.02
C ALA A 39 -10.88 1.95 3.05
N LEU A 40 -10.07 1.43 3.99
CA LEU A 40 -10.57 0.57 5.08
C LEU A 40 -11.51 1.34 6.01
N ILE A 41 -11.15 2.56 6.39
CA ILE A 41 -12.01 3.41 7.21
C ILE A 41 -13.33 3.70 6.50
N ALA A 42 -13.27 4.02 5.20
CA ALA A 42 -14.46 4.25 4.40
C ALA A 42 -15.32 2.97 4.26
N ASP A 43 -14.71 1.80 4.11
CA ASP A 43 -15.40 0.49 4.08
C ASP A 43 -16.13 0.20 5.39
N TRP A 44 -15.52 0.50 6.54
CA TRP A 44 -16.18 0.37 7.85
C TRP A 44 -17.33 1.36 8.05
N LEU A 45 -17.23 2.57 7.50
CA LEU A 45 -18.27 3.59 7.60
C LEU A 45 -19.41 3.42 6.58
N MET A 46 -19.13 2.76 5.44
CA MET A 46 -20.06 2.62 4.32
C MET A 46 -20.31 1.14 3.98
N PRO A 47 -20.99 0.37 4.84
CA PRO A 47 -21.15 -1.08 4.71
C PRO A 47 -21.94 -1.54 3.48
N ARG A 48 -22.54 -0.61 2.72
CA ARG A 48 -23.27 -0.90 1.47
C ARG A 48 -22.35 -1.11 0.27
N PHE A 49 -21.12 -0.60 0.32
CA PHE A 49 -20.16 -0.70 -0.76
C PHE A 49 -19.07 -1.70 -0.38
N SER A 50 -18.55 -2.43 -1.36
CA SER A 50 -17.42 -3.31 -1.11
C SER A 50 -16.13 -2.51 -0.96
N PHE A 51 -15.16 -3.08 -0.24
CA PHE A 51 -13.82 -2.50 -0.14
C PHE A 51 -13.24 -2.20 -1.52
N GLY A 52 -13.38 -3.13 -2.47
CA GLY A 52 -12.85 -2.96 -3.82
C GLY A 52 -13.45 -1.76 -4.56
N GLN A 53 -14.76 -1.52 -4.41
CA GLN A 53 -15.44 -0.34 -4.97
C GLN A 53 -14.90 0.96 -4.37
N ILE A 54 -14.81 1.01 -3.04
CA ILE A 54 -14.29 2.17 -2.31
C ILE A 54 -12.85 2.45 -2.69
N PHE A 55 -12.00 1.41 -2.71
CA PHE A 55 -10.59 1.53 -3.04
C PHE A 55 -10.37 2.06 -4.47
N LEU A 56 -11.19 1.66 -5.44
CA LEU A 56 -11.17 2.21 -6.80
C LEU A 56 -11.54 3.69 -6.82
N VAL A 57 -12.65 4.07 -6.17
CA VAL A 57 -13.15 5.44 -6.15
C VAL A 57 -12.16 6.39 -5.47
N VAL A 58 -11.61 5.98 -4.32
CA VAL A 58 -10.59 6.76 -3.61
C VAL A 58 -9.33 6.94 -4.46
N ASN A 59 -9.00 5.98 -5.33
CA ASN A 59 -7.82 6.07 -6.21
C ASN A 59 -8.01 6.94 -7.46
N LEU A 60 -9.24 7.13 -7.95
CA LEU A 60 -9.53 7.91 -9.16
C LEU A 60 -8.86 9.30 -9.23
N PRO A 61 -8.95 10.18 -8.21
CA PRO A 61 -8.32 11.50 -8.28
C PRO A 61 -6.81 11.41 -8.45
N PHE A 62 -6.18 10.34 -7.94
CA PHE A 62 -4.74 10.20 -8.01
C PHE A 62 -4.21 9.63 -9.32
N TYR A 63 -5.04 9.02 -10.16
CA TYR A 63 -4.61 8.61 -11.51
C TYR A 63 -4.25 9.81 -12.37
N TRP A 64 -4.98 10.92 -12.21
CA TRP A 64 -4.66 12.17 -12.86
C TRP A 64 -3.30 12.72 -12.40
N LEU A 65 -3.05 12.74 -11.08
CA LEU A 65 -1.74 13.12 -10.54
C LEU A 65 -0.62 12.18 -11.00
N ALA A 66 -0.87 10.88 -11.03
CA ALA A 66 0.09 9.87 -11.47
C ALA A 66 0.49 10.09 -12.92
N TYR A 67 -0.49 10.43 -13.77
CA TYR A 67 -0.23 10.74 -15.17
C TYR A 67 0.68 11.95 -15.32
N ARG A 68 0.43 13.03 -14.54
CA ARG A 68 1.26 14.24 -14.59
C ARG A 68 2.67 14.04 -14.03
N GLU A 69 2.82 13.30 -12.94
CA GLU A 69 4.11 13.18 -12.24
C GLU A 69 5.00 12.03 -12.73
N LYS A 70 4.40 10.93 -13.19
CA LYS A 70 5.09 9.67 -13.52
C LYS A 70 4.83 9.17 -14.95
N GLY A 71 3.88 9.77 -15.66
CA GLY A 71 3.56 9.44 -17.05
C GLY A 71 2.58 8.28 -17.22
N LEU A 72 2.10 8.10 -18.46
CA LEU A 72 1.00 7.19 -18.80
C LEU A 72 1.25 5.73 -18.42
N MET A 73 2.45 5.22 -18.69
CA MET A 73 2.77 3.81 -18.44
C MET A 73 2.65 3.45 -16.96
N PHE A 74 3.11 4.33 -16.06
CA PHE A 74 2.98 4.13 -14.61
C PHE A 74 1.52 4.20 -14.17
N THR A 75 0.75 5.15 -14.70
CA THR A 75 -0.67 5.29 -14.39
C THR A 75 -1.47 4.07 -14.79
N VAL A 76 -1.28 3.57 -16.01
CA VAL A 76 -2.00 2.38 -16.49
C VAL A 76 -1.66 1.15 -15.64
N ARG A 77 -0.37 0.93 -15.33
CA ARG A 77 0.03 -0.20 -14.47
C ARG A 77 -0.52 -0.07 -13.05
N THR A 78 -0.54 1.14 -12.50
CA THR A 78 -1.11 1.42 -11.18
C THR A 78 -2.62 1.21 -11.18
N ALA A 79 -3.34 1.67 -12.21
CA ALA A 79 -4.78 1.45 -12.33
C ALA A 79 -5.12 -0.03 -12.42
N ILE A 80 -4.33 -0.81 -13.17
CA ILE A 80 -4.47 -2.27 -13.24
C ILE A 80 -4.17 -2.90 -11.88
N ALA A 81 -3.09 -2.51 -11.20
CA ALA A 81 -2.72 -3.03 -9.88
C ALA A 81 -3.83 -2.77 -8.85
N VAL A 82 -4.36 -1.54 -8.79
CA VAL A 82 -5.47 -1.15 -7.92
C VAL A 82 -6.72 -1.95 -8.24
N THR A 83 -7.05 -2.13 -9.53
CA THR A 83 -8.19 -2.95 -9.95
C THR A 83 -8.04 -4.41 -9.50
N LEU A 84 -6.85 -4.98 -9.66
CA LEU A 84 -6.55 -6.34 -9.20
C LEU A 84 -6.63 -6.46 -7.66
N ILE A 85 -6.09 -5.49 -6.92
CA ILE A 85 -6.18 -5.46 -5.45
C ILE A 85 -7.65 -5.41 -5.03
N SER A 86 -8.45 -4.53 -5.63
CA SER A 86 -9.88 -4.42 -5.36
C SER A 86 -10.61 -5.73 -5.61
N LEU A 87 -10.42 -6.32 -6.79
CA LEU A 87 -11.07 -7.57 -7.18
C LEU A 87 -10.65 -8.73 -6.26
N PHE A 88 -9.35 -8.91 -6.03
CA PHE A 88 -8.86 -9.98 -5.17
C PHE A 88 -9.32 -9.81 -3.73
N THR A 89 -9.34 -8.58 -3.20
CA THR A 89 -9.80 -8.35 -1.83
C THR A 89 -11.28 -8.71 -1.68
N ASP A 90 -12.13 -8.27 -2.61
CA ASP A 90 -13.56 -8.59 -2.56
C ASP A 90 -13.81 -10.09 -2.72
N LEU A 91 -13.10 -10.75 -3.64
CA LEU A 91 -13.17 -12.20 -3.81
C LEU A 91 -12.71 -12.95 -2.56
N LEU A 92 -11.60 -12.53 -1.94
CA LEU A 92 -11.08 -13.16 -0.74
C LEU A 92 -12.06 -12.98 0.44
N VAL A 93 -12.56 -11.77 0.67
CA VAL A 93 -13.51 -11.51 1.76
C VAL A 93 -14.82 -12.27 1.59
N GLN A 94 -15.30 -12.46 0.35
CA GLN A 94 -16.53 -13.22 0.09
C GLN A 94 -16.36 -14.74 0.21
N ASN A 95 -15.18 -15.28 -0.12
CA ASN A 95 -14.97 -16.73 -0.22
C ASN A 95 -14.11 -17.32 0.92
N VAL A 96 -13.43 -16.49 1.70
CA VAL A 96 -12.53 -16.91 2.78
C VAL A 96 -13.03 -16.34 4.10
N GLN A 97 -13.47 -17.23 4.98
CA GLN A 97 -13.75 -16.88 6.37
C GLN A 97 -12.45 -16.99 7.16
N LEU A 98 -11.87 -15.83 7.48
CA LEU A 98 -10.69 -15.72 8.32
C LEU A 98 -11.09 -15.07 9.64
N GLU A 99 -11.11 -15.87 10.71
CA GLU A 99 -11.34 -15.39 12.06
C GLU A 99 -10.02 -15.43 12.84
N LEU A 100 -9.34 -14.28 12.91
CA LEU A 100 -8.16 -14.12 13.75
C LEU A 100 -8.54 -13.41 15.05
N ASN A 101 -8.35 -14.11 16.17
CA ASN A 101 -8.61 -13.55 17.50
C ASN A 101 -7.46 -12.68 18.04
N SER A 102 -6.32 -12.62 17.35
CA SER A 102 -5.14 -11.88 17.79
C SER A 102 -4.84 -10.71 16.85
N PRO A 103 -5.10 -9.45 17.28
CA PRO A 103 -4.75 -8.26 16.52
C PRO A 103 -3.26 -8.15 16.20
N ILE A 104 -2.39 -8.64 17.09
CA ILE A 104 -0.94 -8.66 16.90
C ILE A 104 -0.55 -9.58 15.73
N LEU A 105 -1.11 -10.80 15.68
CA LEU A 105 -0.85 -11.71 14.55
C LEU A 105 -1.38 -11.14 13.24
N GLY A 106 -2.59 -10.55 13.27
CA GLY A 106 -3.15 -9.84 12.12
C GLY A 106 -2.24 -8.71 11.64
N ALA A 107 -1.68 -7.94 12.56
CA ALA A 107 -0.77 -6.85 12.26
C ALA A 107 0.57 -7.32 11.65
N LEU A 108 1.17 -8.38 12.20
CA LEU A 108 2.42 -8.93 11.67
C LEU A 108 2.23 -9.54 10.27
N ALA A 109 1.17 -10.35 10.10
CA ALA A 109 0.86 -11.00 8.84
C ALA A 109 0.51 -9.99 7.75
N SER A 110 -0.40 -9.06 8.04
CA SER A 110 -0.78 -8.01 7.09
C SER A 110 0.38 -7.09 6.75
N GLY A 111 1.14 -6.62 7.74
CA GLY A 111 2.29 -5.74 7.52
C GLY A 111 3.34 -6.39 6.61
N ALA A 112 3.65 -7.67 6.82
CA ALA A 112 4.57 -8.39 5.95
C ALA A 112 4.03 -8.55 4.52
N LEU A 113 2.81 -9.08 4.38
CA LEU A 113 2.18 -9.35 3.09
C LEU A 113 2.02 -8.08 2.24
N ILE A 114 1.49 -7.01 2.85
CA ILE A 114 1.31 -5.72 2.16
C ILE A 114 2.66 -5.13 1.77
N ALA A 115 3.67 -5.18 2.65
CA ALA A 115 4.99 -4.65 2.32
C ALA A 115 5.64 -5.39 1.14
N PHE A 116 5.62 -6.72 1.14
CA PHE A 116 6.14 -7.49 0.02
C PHE A 116 5.38 -7.20 -1.27
N GLY A 117 4.05 -7.16 -1.22
CA GLY A 117 3.24 -6.82 -2.38
C GLY A 117 3.53 -5.41 -2.92
N ILE A 118 3.65 -4.41 -2.05
CA ILE A 118 4.05 -3.03 -2.43
C ILE A 118 5.44 -3.02 -3.09
N VAL A 119 6.41 -3.73 -2.51
CA VAL A 119 7.77 -3.82 -3.06
C VAL A 119 7.73 -4.44 -4.47
N THR A 120 7.01 -5.54 -4.65
CA THR A 120 6.85 -6.21 -5.95
C THR A 120 6.20 -5.29 -6.98
N LEU A 121 5.15 -4.55 -6.61
CA LEU A 121 4.50 -3.57 -7.49
C LEU A 121 5.44 -2.44 -7.89
N PHE A 122 6.21 -1.89 -6.95
CA PHE A 122 7.18 -0.84 -7.24
C PHE A 122 8.30 -1.30 -8.17
N GLN A 123 8.80 -2.53 -8.03
CA GLN A 123 9.77 -3.12 -8.96
C GLN A 123 9.24 -3.18 -10.41
N HIS A 124 7.92 -3.26 -10.56
CA HIS A 124 7.24 -3.31 -11.86
C HIS A 124 6.66 -1.96 -12.31
N ASN A 125 7.12 -0.84 -11.74
CA ASN A 125 6.64 0.52 -12.04
C ASN A 125 5.13 0.69 -11.87
N ALA A 126 4.58 0.11 -10.81
CA ALA A 126 3.21 0.28 -10.38
C ALA A 126 3.15 0.69 -8.91
N SER A 127 1.99 1.11 -8.44
CA SER A 127 1.74 1.44 -7.04
C SER A 127 0.43 0.81 -6.57
N THR A 128 0.26 0.67 -5.25
CA THR A 128 -1.02 0.31 -4.63
C THR A 128 -2.00 1.48 -4.58
N GLY A 129 -1.53 2.67 -4.96
CA GLY A 129 -2.37 3.83 -5.17
C GLY A 129 -1.55 5.10 -5.29
N GLY A 130 -2.23 6.23 -5.34
CA GLY A 130 -1.55 7.47 -5.70
C GLY A 130 -1.20 8.40 -4.54
N PHE A 131 -1.27 7.97 -3.28
CA PHE A 131 -0.79 8.78 -2.16
C PHE A 131 0.71 9.08 -2.22
N THR A 132 1.55 8.12 -2.64
CA THR A 132 2.98 8.38 -2.87
C THR A 132 3.18 9.42 -3.98
N VAL A 133 2.32 9.41 -5.00
CA VAL A 133 2.32 10.41 -6.08
C VAL A 133 1.79 11.75 -5.59
N LEU A 134 0.76 11.77 -4.75
CA LEU A 134 0.27 12.99 -4.11
C LEU A 134 1.38 13.65 -3.33
N VAL A 135 2.08 12.90 -2.46
CA VAL A 135 3.16 13.46 -1.67
C VAL A 135 4.30 13.97 -2.56
N LEU A 136 4.63 13.26 -3.65
CA LEU A 136 5.57 13.73 -4.67
C LEU A 136 5.14 15.07 -5.29
N PHE A 137 3.87 15.20 -5.63
CA PHE A 137 3.29 16.44 -6.16
C PHE A 137 3.32 17.57 -5.12
N LEU A 138 2.97 17.29 -3.87
CA LEU A 138 2.99 18.25 -2.75
C LEU A 138 4.41 18.75 -2.46
N GLU A 139 5.39 17.84 -2.48
CA GLU A 139 6.82 18.16 -2.36
C GLU A 139 7.28 19.08 -3.49
N ARG A 140 6.87 18.82 -4.74
CA ARG A 140 7.26 19.65 -5.88
C ARG A 140 6.57 21.01 -5.91
N LYS A 141 5.28 21.06 -5.55
CA LYS A 141 4.46 22.28 -5.64
C LYS A 141 4.64 23.21 -4.44
N TRP A 142 4.85 22.65 -3.25
CA TRP A 142 4.88 23.40 -1.98
C TRP A 142 6.16 23.19 -1.18
N HIS A 143 7.17 22.51 -1.73
CA HIS A 143 8.45 22.23 -1.06
C HIS A 143 8.28 21.56 0.32
N LEU A 144 7.18 20.81 0.49
CA LEU A 144 6.90 20.11 1.73
C LEU A 144 7.85 18.95 1.93
N ASN A 145 8.24 18.71 3.18
CA ASN A 145 9.03 17.53 3.53
C ASN A 145 8.20 16.27 3.27
N ARG A 146 8.63 15.45 2.31
CA ARG A 146 7.97 14.18 1.94
C ARG A 146 7.70 13.28 3.14
N GLY A 147 8.66 13.18 4.06
CA GLY A 147 8.53 12.35 5.26
C GLY A 147 7.43 12.86 6.18
N PHE A 148 7.35 14.17 6.38
CA PHE A 148 6.30 14.79 7.20
C PHE A 148 4.91 14.63 6.58
N ALA A 149 4.77 14.80 5.25
CA ALA A 149 3.49 14.63 4.56
C ALA A 149 2.97 13.19 4.65
N LEU A 150 3.85 12.19 4.50
CA LEU A 150 3.48 10.79 4.72
C LEU A 150 3.08 10.52 6.17
N LEU A 151 3.87 11.04 7.12
CA LEU A 151 3.58 10.87 8.54
C LEU A 151 2.25 11.51 8.95
N ALA A 152 1.91 12.67 8.39
CA ALA A 152 0.63 13.33 8.65
C ALA A 152 -0.56 12.49 8.14
N ILE A 153 -0.44 11.92 6.94
CA ILE A 153 -1.44 11.01 6.38
C ILE A 153 -1.61 9.75 7.25
N ASP A 154 -0.50 9.14 7.64
CA ASP A 154 -0.51 7.93 8.47
C ASP A 154 -1.05 8.25 9.87
N ALA A 155 -0.73 9.42 10.42
CA ALA A 155 -1.27 9.87 11.70
C ALA A 155 -2.79 10.07 11.67
N ILE A 156 -3.34 10.59 10.57
CA ILE A 156 -4.80 10.76 10.41
C ILE A 156 -5.48 9.39 10.34
N THR A 157 -4.96 8.49 9.49
CA THR A 157 -5.56 7.16 9.29
C THR A 157 -5.42 6.28 10.54
N ILE A 158 -4.22 6.14 11.09
CA ILE A 158 -3.99 5.36 12.31
C ILE A 158 -4.67 6.03 13.52
N GLY A 159 -4.65 7.36 13.60
CA GLY A 159 -5.33 8.11 14.67
C GLY A 159 -6.84 7.88 14.67
N SER A 160 -7.47 7.75 13.50
CA SER A 160 -8.89 7.40 13.42
C SER A 160 -9.19 6.02 13.99
N ALA A 161 -8.26 5.07 13.86
CA ALA A 161 -8.42 3.72 14.42
C ALA A 161 -8.47 3.72 15.95
N LEU A 162 -7.77 4.65 16.62
CA LEU A 162 -7.86 4.80 18.07
C LEU A 162 -9.26 5.19 18.52
N VAL A 163 -9.88 6.14 17.80
CA VAL A 163 -11.24 6.63 18.11
C VAL A 163 -12.29 5.56 17.80
N MET A 164 -12.10 4.78 16.73
CA MET A 164 -13.08 3.80 16.28
C MET A 164 -13.01 2.45 17.01
N PHE A 165 -11.80 1.98 17.32
CA PHE A 165 -11.56 0.60 17.77
C PHE A 165 -10.80 0.48 19.10
N GLY A 166 -10.34 1.60 19.66
CA GLY A 166 -9.65 1.63 20.95
C GLY A 166 -8.14 1.36 20.88
N ALA A 167 -7.49 1.37 22.05
CA ALA A 167 -6.04 1.43 22.17
C ALA A 167 -5.31 0.16 21.70
N GLU A 168 -5.89 -1.02 21.88
CA GLU A 168 -5.26 -2.29 21.50
C GLU A 168 -5.08 -2.42 19.98
N LEU A 169 -6.13 -2.09 19.22
CA LEU A 169 -6.10 -2.10 17.76
C LEU A 169 -5.25 -0.96 17.21
N TRP A 170 -5.23 0.18 17.89
CA TRP A 170 -4.33 1.28 17.56
C TRP A 170 -2.85 0.89 17.70
N LEU A 171 -2.46 0.24 18.80
CA LEU A 171 -1.09 -0.27 18.99
C LEU A 171 -0.73 -1.31 17.92
N SER A 172 -1.68 -2.17 17.56
CA SER A 172 -1.51 -3.15 16.48
C SER A 172 -1.33 -2.46 15.12
N SER A 173 -2.02 -1.35 14.88
CA SER A 173 -1.88 -0.53 13.66
C SER A 173 -0.50 0.14 13.58
N LEU A 174 0.04 0.59 14.72
CA LEU A 174 1.43 1.07 14.79
C LEU A 174 2.42 -0.05 14.45
N LEU A 175 2.17 -1.27 14.94
CA LEU A 175 2.99 -2.44 14.62
C LEU A 175 3.00 -2.74 13.12
N VAL A 176 1.84 -2.68 12.43
CA VAL A 176 1.76 -2.80 10.96
C VAL A 176 2.70 -1.80 10.29
N THR A 177 2.63 -0.53 10.68
CA THR A 177 3.45 0.54 10.11
C THR A 177 4.95 0.31 10.32
N VAL A 178 5.36 -0.15 11.51
CA VAL A 178 6.77 -0.49 11.80
C VAL A 178 7.25 -1.66 10.96
N VAL A 179 6.46 -2.72 10.84
CA VAL A 179 6.80 -3.90 10.01
C VAL A 179 6.93 -3.51 8.55
N MET A 180 5.95 -2.78 8.01
CA MET A 180 5.96 -2.31 6.64
C MET A 180 7.17 -1.41 6.35
N GLY A 181 7.41 -0.42 7.21
CA GLY A 181 8.54 0.49 7.08
C GLY A 181 9.89 -0.23 7.11
N SER A 182 10.03 -1.25 7.96
CA SER A 182 11.24 -2.06 8.08
C SER A 182 11.54 -2.86 6.80
N ILE A 183 10.52 -3.47 6.20
CA ILE A 183 10.67 -4.27 4.98
C ILE A 183 10.93 -3.35 3.78
N ILE A 184 10.07 -2.35 3.56
CA ILE A 184 10.20 -1.41 2.43
C ILE A 184 11.52 -0.64 2.50
N GLY A 185 11.94 -0.22 3.70
CA GLY A 185 13.19 0.51 3.93
C GLY A 185 14.43 -0.27 3.48
N ARG A 186 14.47 -1.57 3.75
CA ARG A 186 15.59 -2.46 3.32
C ARG A 186 15.69 -2.55 1.79
N TYR A 187 14.56 -2.63 1.10
CA TYR A 187 14.53 -2.65 -0.37
C TYR A 187 14.98 -1.32 -1.00
N ARG A 188 14.65 -0.18 -0.38
CA ARG A 188 15.09 1.13 -0.87
C ARG A 188 16.61 1.30 -0.78
N GLN A 189 17.26 0.74 0.24
CA GLN A 189 18.71 0.80 0.41
C GLN A 189 19.45 0.00 -0.68
N GLN A 190 18.94 -1.18 -1.08
CA GLN A 190 19.58 -2.00 -2.10
C GLN A 190 19.60 -1.36 -3.50
N ASN A 191 18.53 -0.65 -3.89
CA ASN A 191 18.48 0.03 -5.19
C ASN A 191 19.31 1.32 -5.27
N THR A 192 19.76 1.86 -4.13
CA THR A 192 20.63 3.06 -4.09
C THR A 192 22.12 2.70 -4.15
N GLN A 193 22.51 1.48 -3.78
CA GLN A 193 23.91 1.05 -3.70
C GLN A 193 24.57 0.37 -4.95
N PRO A 194 23.96 0.23 -6.15
CA PRO A 194 24.68 -0.41 -7.28
C PRO A 194 25.87 0.39 -7.85
N GLN A 195 25.94 1.71 -7.64
CA GLN A 195 26.90 2.58 -8.34
C GLN A 195 28.16 2.91 -7.54
N LEU A 196 28.15 2.83 -6.20
CA LEU A 196 29.32 3.18 -5.37
C LEU A 196 30.40 2.10 -5.30
N LYS A 197 30.15 0.90 -5.87
CA LYS A 197 31.10 -0.22 -5.85
C LYS A 197 31.89 -0.41 -7.14
N VAL A 198 31.40 0.10 -8.27
CA VAL A 198 32.10 0.01 -9.57
C VAL A 198 33.21 1.07 -9.65
N GLU A 199 32.98 2.25 -9.08
CA GLU A 199 33.95 3.36 -9.12
C GLU A 199 35.13 3.18 -8.14
N ARG A 200 35.04 2.24 -7.20
CA ARG A 200 36.13 1.89 -6.24
C ARG A 200 36.96 0.67 -6.65
N SER A 201 36.61 -0.01 -7.74
CA SER A 201 37.43 -1.10 -8.31
C SER A 201 38.31 -0.65 -9.48
N GLU A 202 38.19 0.62 -9.91
CA GLU A 202 38.96 1.20 -11.01
C GLU A 202 40.00 2.25 -10.55
N THR A 203 40.20 2.41 -9.23
CA THR A 203 41.21 3.30 -8.63
C THR A 203 42.25 2.53 -7.83
#